data_AF-A0A4Z0B325-F1
#
_entry.id   AF-A0A4Z0B325-F1
#
_cell.length_a   1.000
_cell.length_b   1.000
_cell.length_c   1.000
_cell.angle_alpha   90.00
_cell.angle_beta   90.00
_cell.angle_gamma   90.00
#
_symmetry.space_group_name_H-M   'P 1'
#
loop_
_entity.id
_entity.type
_entity.pdbx_description
1 polymer ?
#
loop_
_entity_poly.entity_id
_entity_poly.type
_entity_poly.pdbx_seq_one_letter_code
_entity_poly.pdbx_strand_id
1 'polypeptide(L)'
;MRYVTVRKFASESGYTEDAIRSKIRDGIWRLGEIWIKAPDGRTLLDVEGYESWVEAGGEFGQSPIRVSKSRSCIGASGAASGSRSSPPPLI
;
A
#
# COMPACT_ATOMS: atom_id res chain seq x y z
N MET A 1 26.07 -18.67 1.48
CA MET A 1 26.13 -17.52 0.55
C MET A 1 25.25 -16.44 1.15
N ARG A 2 25.80 -15.26 1.44
CA ARG A 2 25.06 -14.22 2.15
C ARG A 2 24.19 -13.36 1.23
N TYR A 3 24.67 -13.15 -0.01
CA TYR A 3 23.97 -12.39 -1.04
C TYR A 3 23.37 -13.30 -2.12
N VAL A 4 22.09 -13.09 -2.43
CA VAL A 4 21.36 -13.81 -3.48
C VAL A 4 20.69 -12.85 -4.45
N THR A 5 20.49 -13.29 -5.69
CA THR A 5 19.74 -12.49 -6.67
C THR A 5 18.25 -12.50 -6.35
N VAL A 6 17.55 -11.44 -6.76
CA VAL A 6 16.09 -11.32 -6.61
C VAL A 6 15.36 -12.56 -7.12
N ARG A 7 15.75 -13.08 -8.29
CA ARG A 7 15.16 -14.29 -8.88
C ARG A 7 15.30 -15.54 -8.00
N LYS A 8 16.48 -15.73 -7.40
CA LYS A 8 16.75 -16.88 -6.53
C LYS A 8 15.98 -16.75 -5.22
N PHE A 9 16.04 -15.56 -4.61
CA PHE A 9 15.29 -15.28 -3.38
C PHE A 9 13.79 -15.45 -3.56
N ALA A 10 13.24 -14.93 -4.67
CA ALA A 10 11.83 -15.10 -5.03
C ALA A 10 11.40 -16.58 -5.07
N SER A 11 12.27 -17.44 -5.60
CA SER A 11 12.00 -18.88 -5.70
C SER A 11 12.07 -19.59 -4.34
N GLU A 12 12.92 -19.12 -3.44
CA GLU A 12 13.16 -19.76 -2.13
C GLU A 12 12.18 -19.27 -1.05
N SER A 13 11.88 -17.96 -1.03
CA SER A 13 10.98 -17.37 -0.04
C SER A 13 9.50 -17.41 -0.46
N GLY A 14 9.21 -17.68 -1.73
CA GLY A 14 7.86 -17.60 -2.31
C GLY A 14 7.37 -16.17 -2.60
N TYR A 15 8.22 -15.15 -2.49
CA TYR A 15 7.88 -13.79 -2.94
C TYR A 15 7.99 -13.67 -4.45
N THR A 16 7.16 -12.83 -5.07
CA THR A 16 7.36 -12.46 -6.47
C THR A 16 8.46 -11.41 -6.59
N GLU A 17 9.18 -11.42 -7.72
CA GLU A 17 10.22 -10.41 -8.01
C GLU A 17 9.65 -8.99 -7.98
N ASP A 18 8.38 -8.81 -8.36
CA ASP A 18 7.68 -7.54 -8.31
C ASP A 18 7.39 -7.06 -6.88
N ALA A 19 7.03 -7.97 -5.97
CA ALA A 19 6.81 -7.64 -4.56
C ALA A 19 8.10 -7.16 -3.89
N ILE A 20 9.22 -7.82 -4.21
CA ILE A 20 10.56 -7.43 -3.76
C ILE A 20 10.91 -6.03 -4.26
N ARG A 21 10.77 -5.79 -5.57
CA ARG A 21 11.04 -4.48 -6.16
C ARG A 21 10.13 -3.39 -5.60
N SER A 22 8.88 -3.72 -5.33
CA SER A 22 7.92 -2.83 -4.69
C SER A 22 8.37 -2.47 -3.28
N LYS A 23 8.80 -3.42 -2.44
CA LYS A 23 9.34 -3.13 -1.09
C LYS A 23 10.60 -2.27 -1.11
N ILE A 24 11.47 -2.47 -2.11
CA ILE A 24 12.65 -1.62 -2.31
C ILE A 24 12.24 -0.20 -2.72
N ARG A 25 11.29 -0.06 -3.65
CA ARG A 25 10.78 1.23 -4.11
C ARG A 25 10.04 2.00 -3.00
N ASP A 26 9.28 1.29 -2.19
CA ASP A 26 8.51 1.85 -1.06
C ASP A 26 9.43 2.27 0.10
N GLY A 27 10.71 1.88 0.06
CA GLY A 27 11.69 2.22 1.09
C GLY A 27 11.59 1.37 2.36
N ILE A 28 10.75 0.34 2.36
CA ILE A 28 10.63 -0.64 3.46
C ILE A 28 11.96 -1.38 3.62
N TRP A 29 12.63 -1.70 2.51
CA TRP A 29 13.94 -2.33 2.53
C TRP A 29 15.07 -1.32 2.33
N ARG A 30 15.89 -1.13 3.37
CA ARG A 30 17.02 -0.20 3.34
C ARG A 30 18.21 -0.75 2.56
N LEU A 31 18.81 0.12 1.73
CA LEU A 31 20.04 -0.17 0.99
C LEU A 31 21.20 -0.34 1.99
N GLY A 32 21.95 -1.43 1.86
CA GLY A 32 23.05 -1.77 2.75
C GLY A 32 22.65 -2.67 3.94
N GLU A 33 21.35 -2.85 4.19
CA GLU A 33 20.83 -3.66 5.29
C GLU A 33 20.19 -4.94 4.77
N ILE A 34 19.16 -4.83 3.94
CA ILE A 34 18.43 -5.98 3.38
C ILE A 34 18.79 -6.22 1.90
N TRP A 35 19.18 -5.17 1.18
CA TRP A 35 19.59 -5.28 -0.22
C TRP A 35 20.80 -4.40 -0.51
N ILE A 36 21.61 -4.82 -1.48
CA ILE A 36 22.77 -4.06 -1.97
C ILE A 36 22.72 -3.94 -3.49
N LYS A 37 23.31 -2.87 -4.01
CA LYS A 37 23.54 -2.71 -5.44
C LYS A 37 24.93 -3.23 -5.77
N ALA A 38 24.99 -4.33 -6.53
CA ALA A 38 26.23 -4.87 -7.05
C ALA A 38 26.94 -3.82 -7.95
N PRO A 39 28.27 -3.88 -8.07
CA PRO A 39 29.00 -3.02 -9.01
C PRO A 39 28.54 -3.21 -10.46
N ASP A 40 28.03 -4.40 -10.81
CA ASP A 40 27.43 -4.71 -12.12
C ASP A 40 26.02 -4.09 -12.33
N GLY A 41 25.52 -3.30 -11.39
CA GLY A 41 24.21 -2.66 -11.45
C GLY A 41 23.03 -3.58 -11.08
N ARG A 42 23.30 -4.81 -10.65
CA ARG A 42 22.27 -5.78 -10.22
C ARG A 42 21.89 -5.60 -8.76
N THR A 43 20.62 -5.87 -8.44
CA THR A 43 20.13 -5.93 -7.06
C THR A 43 20.43 -7.29 -6.46
N LEU A 44 21.14 -7.30 -5.33
CA LEU A 44 21.35 -8.47 -4.51
C LEU A 44 20.64 -8.28 -3.17
N LEU A 45 20.11 -9.36 -2.62
CA LEU A 45 19.47 -9.41 -1.32
C LEU A 45 20.40 -10.10 -0.34
N ASP A 46 20.54 -9.51 0.84
CA ASP A 46 21.22 -10.13 1.97
C ASP A 46 20.22 -11.00 2.74
N VAL A 47 20.45 -12.30 2.76
CA VAL A 47 19.54 -13.25 3.43
C VAL A 47 19.56 -13.03 4.94
N GLU A 48 20.72 -12.73 5.52
CA GLU A 48 20.88 -12.54 6.97
C GLU A 48 20.23 -11.23 7.43
N GLY A 49 20.38 -10.16 6.61
CA GLY A 49 19.67 -8.90 6.82
C GLY A 49 18.15 -9.05 6.72
N TYR A 50 17.67 -9.89 5.79
CA TYR A 50 16.25 -10.24 5.72
C TYR A 50 15.79 -11.04 6.95
N GLU A 51 16.53 -12.06 7.37
CA GLU A 51 16.20 -12.86 8.57
C GLU A 51 16.13 -11.96 9.81
N SER A 52 17.14 -11.10 10.01
CA SER A 52 17.15 -10.12 11.09
C SER A 52 15.94 -9.18 11.04
N TRP A 53 15.52 -8.75 9.85
CA TRP A 53 14.33 -7.91 9.67
C TRP A 53 13.02 -8.65 9.97
N VAL A 54 12.94 -9.94 9.61
CA VAL A 54 11.79 -10.79 9.95
C VAL A 54 11.72 -11.03 11.46
N GLU A 55 12.84 -11.36 12.09
CA GLU A 55 12.95 -11.59 13.53
C GLU A 55 12.71 -10.31 14.35
N ALA A 56 13.11 -9.15 13.83
CA ALA A 56 12.82 -7.84 14.42
C ALA A 56 11.33 -7.46 14.38
N GLY A 57 10.46 -8.33 13.85
CA GLY A 57 9.01 -8.14 13.88
C GLY A 57 8.42 -7.53 12.62
N GLY A 58 9.14 -7.51 11.50
CA GLY A 58 8.61 -7.05 10.22
C GLY A 58 7.94 -5.68 10.30
N GLU A 59 8.48 -4.80 11.16
CA GLU A 59 7.88 -3.51 11.43
C GLU A 59 8.14 -2.62 10.21
N PHE A 60 7.10 -2.42 9.39
CA PHE A 60 6.62 -1.14 8.85
C PHE A 60 5.53 -1.46 7.80
N GLY A 61 4.27 -1.46 8.25
CA GLY A 61 3.05 -1.33 7.45
C GLY A 61 2.68 -2.56 6.60
N GLN A 62 1.62 -3.29 6.92
CA GLN A 62 0.27 -2.84 6.53
C GLN A 62 0.32 -1.55 5.71
N SER A 63 0.51 -1.65 4.39
CA SER A 63 0.24 -0.51 3.50
C SER A 63 -1.13 0.06 3.87
N PRO A 64 -1.29 1.38 4.06
CA PRO A 64 -2.60 1.95 4.29
C PRO A 64 -3.49 1.50 3.13
N ILE A 65 -4.60 0.88 3.52
CA ILE A 65 -5.74 0.47 2.70
C ILE A 65 -5.71 1.19 1.35
N ARG A 66 -5.48 0.41 0.29
CA ARG A 66 -5.66 0.84 -1.10
C ARG A 66 -6.94 1.66 -1.15
N VAL A 67 -6.79 2.97 -1.36
CA VAL A 67 -7.88 3.94 -1.26
C VAL A 67 -9.13 3.38 -1.92
N SER A 68 -10.15 3.07 -1.12
CA SER A 68 -11.47 2.78 -1.63
C SER A 68 -11.93 4.05 -2.34
N LYS A 69 -11.87 4.02 -3.66
CA LYS A 69 -12.38 5.10 -4.51
C LYS A 69 -13.92 5.07 -4.41
N SER A 70 -14.44 5.59 -3.30
CA SER A 70 -15.87 5.80 -3.10
C SER A 70 -16.29 7.01 -3.94
N ARG A 71 -16.91 6.73 -5.08
CA ARG A 71 -17.73 7.72 -5.78
C ARG A 71 -19.08 7.79 -5.04
N SER A 72 -19.16 8.63 -4.02
CA SER A 72 -20.41 9.07 -3.38
C SER A 72 -20.28 10.58 -3.26
N CYS A 73 -21.22 11.44 -3.64
CA CYS A 73 -22.67 11.37 -3.71
C CYS A 73 -23.09 12.52 -4.65
N ILE A 74 -23.94 12.28 -5.66
CA ILE A 74 -24.59 13.39 -6.35
C ILE A 74 -25.84 13.74 -5.55
N GLY A 75 -25.83 14.95 -4.99
CA GLY A 75 -26.91 15.45 -4.16
C GLY A 75 -28.17 15.69 -4.96
N ALA A 76 -29.30 15.24 -4.41
CA ALA A 76 -30.61 15.75 -4.76
C ALA A 76 -31.37 16.01 -3.45
N SER A 77 -31.26 17.24 -2.96
CA SER A 77 -32.11 17.75 -1.88
C SER A 77 -33.48 18.12 -2.48
N GLY A 78 -34.43 17.18 -2.44
CA GLY A 78 -35.84 17.46 -2.73
C GLY A 78 -36.60 17.76 -1.44
N ALA A 79 -36.58 19.01 -0.97
CA ALA A 79 -37.42 19.45 0.14
C ALA A 79 -38.83 19.75 -0.38
N ALA A 80 -39.75 18.79 -0.28
CA ALA A 80 -41.18 19.05 -0.40
C ALA A 80 -41.73 19.45 0.97
N SER A 81 -42.07 20.71 1.15
CA SER A 81 -42.90 21.18 2.26
C SER A 81 -43.83 22.26 1.75
N GLY A 82 -45.08 21.86 1.52
CA GLY A 82 -46.12 22.73 0.96
C GLY A 82 -47.51 22.26 1.36
N SER A 83 -47.79 22.19 2.66
CA SER A 83 -49.16 22.10 3.18
C SER A 83 -49.33 23.09 4.32
N ARG A 84 -49.88 24.27 4.01
CA ARG A 84 -50.58 25.13 4.97
C ARG A 84 -51.84 25.67 4.32
N SER A 85 -52.93 25.00 4.63
CA SER A 85 -54.31 25.43 4.41
C SER A 85 -54.57 26.77 5.08
N SER A 86 -55.13 27.75 4.36
CA SER A 86 -56.05 28.79 4.88
C SER A 86 -56.67 29.56 3.70
N PRO A 87 -58.01 29.67 3.59
CA PRO A 87 -58.68 30.47 2.57
C PRO A 87 -58.64 31.99 2.89
N PRO A 88 -58.83 32.86 1.87
CA PRO A 88 -58.68 34.32 1.98
C PRO A 88 -59.82 35.00 2.76
N PRO A 89 -59.57 36.18 3.38
CA PRO A 89 -60.59 36.95 4.09
C PRO A 89 -61.51 37.75 3.14
N LEU A 90 -62.74 37.97 3.61
CA LEU A 90 -63.85 38.67 2.96
C LEU A 90 -63.62 40.19 2.88
N ILE A 91 -63.86 40.77 1.70
CA ILE A 91 -64.30 42.17 1.49
C ILE A 91 -65.27 42.20 0.32
#